data_AF-A0AA37KRE1-F1
#
_entry.id   AF-A0AA37KRE1-F1
#
_cell.length_a   1.000
_cell.length_b   1.000
_cell.length_c   1.000
_cell.angle_alpha   90.00
_cell.angle_beta   90.00
_cell.angle_gamma   90.00
#
_symmetry.space_group_name_H-M   'P 1'
#
loop_
_entity.id
_entity.type
_entity.pdbx_description
1 polymer ?
#
loop_
_entity_poly.entity_id
_entity_poly.type
_entity_poly.pdbx_seq_one_letter_code
_entity_poly.pdbx_strand_id
1 'polypeptide(L)'
;MLLTDIAVEHTLVSKNGVRQTFLLHPFTDTQRDSLGKFEIVRDVSRPGFKDVKRSTFVTFQQLAELYAKGALEEFGFSVRMCPGQGTYPAKNPAKKILPTSVKPGSPFDLAVQKVDVSKPANRELRTALLRTDVQIEGSRR
;
A
#
# COMPACT_ATOMS: atom_id res chain seq x y z
N MET A 1 -13.79 4.04 0.73
CA MET A 1 -14.11 2.62 0.46
C MET A 1 -13.06 1.75 1.11
N LEU A 2 -13.42 0.61 1.70
CA LEU A 2 -12.48 -0.38 2.20
C LEU A 2 -12.21 -1.46 1.16
N LEU A 3 -10.95 -1.88 1.02
CA LEU A 3 -10.57 -3.03 0.23
C LEU A 3 -10.46 -4.27 1.14
N THR A 4 -11.60 -4.89 1.43
CA THR A 4 -11.70 -6.03 2.36
C THR A 4 -11.09 -7.33 1.82
N ASP A 5 -10.77 -7.36 0.53
CA ASP A 5 -10.04 -8.46 -0.12
C ASP A 5 -8.63 -8.64 0.43
N ILE A 6 -8.11 -7.60 1.09
CA ILE A 6 -6.83 -7.59 1.76
C ILE A 6 -7.08 -7.37 3.25
N ALA A 7 -6.62 -8.30 4.07
CA ALA A 7 -6.80 -8.28 5.51
C ALA A 7 -5.46 -8.51 6.22
N VAL A 8 -5.09 -7.58 7.09
CA VAL A 8 -3.84 -7.64 7.85
C VAL A 8 -4.14 -7.55 9.34
N GLU A 9 -3.76 -8.58 10.09
CA GLU A 9 -3.85 -8.55 11.55
C GLU A 9 -2.80 -7.59 12.13
N HIS A 10 -3.24 -6.82 13.12
CA HIS A 10 -2.36 -5.91 13.83
C HIS A 10 -2.71 -5.83 15.30
N THR A 11 -1.76 -6.23 16.14
CA THR A 11 -1.85 -6.02 17.59
C THR A 11 -1.20 -4.71 17.99
N LEU A 12 -1.99 -3.85 18.65
CA LEU A 12 -1.51 -2.68 19.38
C LEU A 12 -1.35 -3.07 20.85
N VAL A 13 -0.21 -2.70 21.43
CA VAL A 13 0.02 -2.81 22.88
C VAL A 13 -0.02 -1.40 23.45
N SER A 14 -0.97 -1.13 24.35
CA SER A 14 -1.07 0.17 25.01
C SER A 14 0.06 0.36 26.03
N LYS A 15 0.24 1.59 26.51
CA LYS A 15 1.21 1.90 27.58
C LYS A 15 0.98 1.08 28.86
N ASN A 16 -0.26 0.65 29.11
CA ASN A 16 -0.65 -0.13 30.28
C ASN A 16 -0.58 -1.65 30.01
N GLY A 17 0.02 -2.07 28.89
CA GLY A 17 0.20 -3.47 28.51
C GLY A 17 -1.04 -4.15 27.92
N VAL A 18 -2.18 -3.44 27.81
CA VAL A 18 -3.40 -3.98 27.20
C VAL A 18 -3.17 -4.22 25.72
N ARG A 19 -3.43 -5.46 25.27
CA ARG A 19 -3.33 -5.87 23.87
C ARG A 19 -4.68 -5.75 23.19
N GLN A 20 -4.71 -5.07 22.06
CA GLN A 20 -5.88 -4.99 21.19
C GLN A 20 -5.47 -5.42 19.79
N THR A 21 -6.14 -6.45 19.26
CA THR A 21 -5.91 -6.94 17.90
C THR A 21 -6.97 -6.38 16.97
N PHE A 22 -6.53 -5.80 15.86
CA PHE A 22 -7.35 -5.24 14.82
C PHE A 22 -7.17 -6.04 13.53
N LEU A 23 -8.27 -6.26 12.81
CA LEU A 23 -8.23 -6.67 11.41
C LEU A 23 -8.29 -5.41 10.55
N LEU A 24 -7.21 -5.15 9.83
CA LEU A 24 -7.02 -3.92 9.06
C LEU A 24 -7.15 -4.16 7.57
N HIS A 25 -7.70 -3.17 6.86
CA HIS A 25 -7.90 -3.18 5.42
C HIS A 25 -7.36 -1.91 4.78
N PRO A 26 -6.82 -1.96 3.55
CA PRO A 26 -6.55 -0.76 2.77
C PRO A 26 -7.83 0.04 2.58
N PHE A 27 -7.74 1.37 2.56
CA PHE A 27 -8.88 2.22 2.29
C PHE A 27 -8.54 3.31 1.29
N THR A 28 -9.57 3.75 0.56
CA THR A 28 -9.44 4.88 -0.35
C THR A 28 -9.61 6.20 0.38
N ASP A 29 -8.76 7.16 0.03
CA ASP A 29 -8.87 8.53 0.51
C ASP A 29 -10.16 9.21 -0.03
N THR A 30 -10.59 10.24 0.68
CA THR A 30 -11.80 11.03 0.42
C THR A 30 -11.48 12.46 0.01
N GLN A 31 -10.22 12.89 0.06
CA GLN A 31 -9.80 14.22 -0.39
C GLN A 31 -9.83 14.32 -1.92
N ARG A 32 -10.14 15.50 -2.46
CA ARG A 32 -10.45 15.69 -3.89
C ARG A 32 -9.43 15.07 -4.85
N ASP A 33 -8.14 15.32 -4.66
CA ASP A 33 -7.09 14.90 -5.60
C ASP A 33 -6.68 13.41 -5.44
N SER A 34 -7.01 12.82 -4.29
CA SER A 34 -6.76 11.42 -3.93
C SER A 34 -8.03 10.57 -3.83
N LEU A 35 -9.18 11.13 -4.21
CA LEU A 35 -10.48 10.49 -4.07
C LEU A 35 -10.48 9.13 -4.77
N GLY A 36 -10.81 8.07 -4.01
CA GLY A 36 -10.86 6.71 -4.55
C GLY A 36 -9.49 6.04 -4.72
N LYS A 37 -8.39 6.64 -4.22
CA LYS A 37 -7.03 6.09 -4.29
C LYS A 37 -6.53 5.63 -2.92
N PHE A 38 -5.63 4.67 -2.91
CA PHE A 38 -4.97 4.14 -1.72
C PHE A 38 -3.65 4.88 -1.46
N GLU A 39 -3.40 5.27 -0.21
CA GLU A 39 -2.10 5.84 0.18
C GLU A 39 -1.07 4.69 0.33
N ILE A 40 0.02 4.75 -0.44
CA ILE A 40 1.21 3.94 -0.21
C ILE A 40 2.29 4.81 0.44
N VAL A 41 3.01 4.23 1.39
CA VAL A 41 3.95 4.91 2.26
C VAL A 41 5.25 4.12 2.27
N ARG A 42 6.39 4.80 2.20
CA ARG A 42 7.70 4.20 2.45
C ARG A 42 8.57 5.11 3.30
N ASP A 43 9.50 4.49 4.01
CA ASP A 43 10.59 5.19 4.66
C ASP A 43 11.75 5.33 3.66
N VAL A 44 12.33 6.52 3.58
CA VAL A 44 13.50 6.82 2.76
C VAL A 44 14.62 7.21 3.70
N SER A 45 15.63 6.34 3.77
CA SER A 45 16.87 6.59 4.50
C SER A 45 17.97 6.96 3.51
N ARG A 46 18.69 8.06 3.77
CA ARG A 46 19.85 8.48 2.99
C ARG A 46 21.02 8.71 3.95
N PRO A 47 22.24 8.22 3.63
CA PRO A 47 23.40 8.45 4.49
C PRO A 47 23.60 9.93 4.79
N GLY A 48 23.74 10.27 6.08
CA GLY A 48 23.92 11.65 6.53
C GLY A 48 22.64 12.49 6.62
N PHE A 49 21.46 11.92 6.32
CA PHE A 49 20.17 12.60 6.45
C PHE A 49 19.25 11.85 7.42
N LYS A 50 18.29 12.56 8.01
CA LYS A 50 17.22 11.94 8.78
C LYS A 50 16.31 11.13 7.87
N ASP A 51 15.82 10.01 8.36
CA ASP A 51 14.81 9.21 7.66
C ASP A 51 13.55 10.04 7.41
N VAL A 52 13.07 10.03 6.17
CA VAL A 52 11.88 10.77 5.76
C VAL A 52 10.82 9.79 5.30
N LYS A 53 9.60 9.97 5.81
CA LYS A 53 8.43 9.28 5.26
C LYS A 53 7.97 9.96 3.98
N ARG A 54 7.88 9.17 2.91
CA ARG A 54 7.28 9.60 1.64
C ARG A 54 6.02 8.79 1.38
N SER A 55 5.00 9.44 0.85
CA SER A 55 3.78 8.77 0.42
C SER A 55 3.25 9.32 -0.89
N THR A 56 2.44 8.52 -1.56
CA THR A 56 1.71 8.89 -2.76
C THR A 56 0.41 8.08 -2.83
N PHE A 57 -0.44 8.42 -3.78
CA PHE A 57 -1.76 7.81 -3.93
C PHE A 57 -1.85 7.04 -5.24
N VAL A 58 -2.30 5.80 -5.16
CA VAL A 58 -2.43 4.88 -6.30
C VAL A 58 -3.86 4.38 -6.43
N THR A 59 -4.33 4.19 -7.65
CA THR A 59 -5.64 3.57 -7.89
C THR A 59 -5.61 2.10 -7.51
N PHE A 60 -6.79 1.47 -7.45
CA PHE A 60 -6.91 0.02 -7.26
C PHE A 60 -6.05 -0.78 -8.26
N GLN A 61 -6.11 -0.42 -9.56
CA GLN A 61 -5.34 -1.13 -10.59
C GLN A 61 -3.84 -0.92 -10.46
N GLN A 62 -3.43 0.30 -10.11
CA GLN A 62 -2.02 0.59 -9.85
C GLN A 62 -1.49 -0.14 -8.61
N LEU A 63 -2.32 -0.30 -7.57
CA LEU A 63 -1.96 -1.09 -6.40
C LEU A 63 -1.77 -2.58 -6.76
N ALA A 64 -2.68 -3.14 -7.56
CA ALA A 64 -2.57 -4.50 -8.06
C ALA A 64 -1.32 -4.68 -8.95
N GLU A 65 -1.03 -3.71 -9.81
CA GLU A 65 0.18 -3.69 -10.65
C GLU A 65 1.48 -3.67 -9.82
N LEU A 66 1.55 -2.78 -8.83
CA LEU A 66 2.70 -2.72 -7.92
C LEU A 66 2.89 -4.01 -7.12
N TYR A 67 1.79 -4.62 -6.69
CA TYR A 67 1.81 -5.90 -5.99
C TYR A 67 2.30 -7.03 -6.89
N ALA A 68 1.71 -7.18 -8.09
CA ALA A 68 2.05 -8.23 -9.04
C ALA A 68 3.50 -8.19 -9.51
N LYS A 69 4.06 -6.98 -9.65
CA LYS A 69 5.46 -6.78 -10.06
C LYS A 69 6.46 -6.91 -8.91
N GLY A 70 6.01 -7.18 -7.68
CA GLY A 70 6.89 -7.22 -6.49
C GLY A 70 7.41 -5.85 -6.03
N ALA A 71 7.02 -4.77 -6.71
CA ALA A 71 7.52 -3.41 -6.47
C ALA A 71 7.18 -2.88 -5.06
N LEU A 72 6.06 -3.33 -4.47
CA LEU A 72 5.75 -2.97 -3.08
C LEU A 72 6.83 -3.48 -2.11
N GLU A 73 7.31 -4.70 -2.31
CA GLU A 73 8.35 -5.28 -1.47
C GLU A 73 9.73 -4.70 -1.81
N GLU A 74 10.08 -4.66 -3.09
CA GLU A 74 11.36 -4.15 -3.62
C GLU A 74 11.68 -2.75 -3.09
N PHE A 75 10.70 -1.84 -3.13
CA PHE A 75 10.88 -0.46 -2.70
C PHE A 75 10.44 -0.20 -1.24
N GLY A 76 10.07 -1.25 -0.50
CA GLY A 76 9.69 -1.15 0.91
C GLY A 76 8.41 -0.36 1.17
N PHE A 77 7.45 -0.38 0.23
CA PHE A 77 6.15 0.24 0.43
C PHE A 77 5.27 -0.54 1.40
N SER A 78 4.50 0.22 2.16
CA SER A 78 3.37 -0.22 2.97
C SER A 78 2.12 0.54 2.54
N VAL A 79 0.95 -0.07 2.66
CA VAL A 79 -0.32 0.57 2.34
C VAL A 79 -0.98 1.08 3.61
N ARG A 80 -1.56 2.28 3.58
CA ARG A 80 -2.31 2.83 4.70
C ARG A 80 -3.58 2.01 4.92
N MET A 81 -3.77 1.58 6.16
CA MET A 81 -4.86 0.69 6.55
C MET A 81 -5.77 1.33 7.58
N CYS A 82 -7.03 0.91 7.63
CA CYS A 82 -7.91 1.20 8.76
C CYS A 82 -8.68 -0.04 9.19
N PRO A 83 -9.19 -0.08 10.44
CA PRO A 83 -10.01 -1.18 10.91
C PRO A 83 -11.27 -1.35 10.06
N GLY A 84 -11.70 -2.61 9.86
CA GLY A 84 -13.01 -2.89 9.24
C GLY A 84 -14.19 -2.48 10.12
N GLN A 85 -13.96 -2.38 11.43
CA GLN A 85 -14.94 -1.95 12.42
C GLN A 85 -14.28 -1.05 13.47
N GLY A 86 -15.02 -0.05 13.95
CA GLY A 86 -14.56 0.89 14.97
C GLY A 86 -13.51 1.87 14.44
N THR A 87 -12.81 2.52 15.37
CA THR A 87 -11.74 3.48 15.06
C THR A 87 -10.41 2.96 15.56
N TYR A 88 -9.35 3.26 14.82
CA TYR A 88 -8.00 3.03 15.31
C TYR A 88 -7.65 4.14 16.31
N PRO A 89 -7.07 3.84 17.49
CA PRO A 89 -6.90 4.82 18.56
C PRO A 89 -5.83 5.90 18.28
N ALA A 90 -5.16 5.84 17.14
CA ALA A 90 -4.12 6.79 16.72
C ALA A 90 -4.19 7.03 15.21
N LYS A 91 -3.14 7.60 14.61
CA LYS A 91 -3.02 7.65 13.15
C LYS A 91 -3.08 6.24 12.57
N ASN A 92 -3.95 6.06 11.57
CA ASN A 92 -4.10 4.81 10.82
C ASN A 92 -2.72 4.24 10.43
N PRO A 93 -2.44 2.96 10.74
CA PRO A 93 -1.13 2.36 10.49
C PRO A 93 -0.92 2.11 8.99
N ALA A 94 0.33 1.98 8.57
CA ALA A 94 0.67 1.45 7.26
C ALA A 94 1.23 0.04 7.43
N LYS A 95 0.83 -0.90 6.56
CA LYS A 95 1.27 -2.30 6.62
C LYS A 95 1.70 -2.81 5.24
N LYS A 96 2.68 -3.71 5.23
CA LYS A 96 3.01 -4.50 4.05
C LYS A 96 1.83 -5.44 3.73
N ILE A 97 1.60 -5.67 2.45
CA ILE A 97 0.62 -6.65 1.98
C ILE A 97 1.39 -7.91 1.67
N LEU A 98 1.19 -8.96 2.46
CA LEU A 98 1.79 -10.28 2.21
C LEU A 98 0.84 -11.13 1.36
N PRO A 99 1.33 -12.15 0.64
CA PRO A 99 0.46 -13.11 -0.06
C PRO A 99 -0.61 -13.73 0.83
N THR A 100 -0.28 -14.04 2.08
CA THR A 100 -1.25 -14.56 3.07
C THR A 100 -2.32 -13.57 3.49
N SER A 101 -2.13 -12.28 3.22
CA SER A 101 -3.10 -11.22 3.52
C SER A 101 -4.12 -11.01 2.40
N VAL A 102 -3.94 -11.62 1.22
CA VAL A 102 -4.83 -11.46 0.07
C VAL A 102 -5.76 -12.67 0.01
N LYS A 103 -7.08 -12.43 -0.06
CA LYS A 103 -8.07 -13.50 -0.22
C LYS A 103 -7.97 -14.10 -1.63
N PRO A 104 -7.72 -15.42 -1.79
CA PRO A 104 -7.69 -16.06 -3.10
C PRO A 104 -9.04 -15.94 -3.84
N GLY A 105 -8.99 -15.72 -5.15
CA GLY A 105 -10.16 -15.52 -6.01
C GLY A 105 -10.92 -14.20 -5.79
N SER A 106 -10.41 -13.31 -4.93
CA SER A 106 -11.01 -12.00 -4.71
C SER A 106 -10.82 -11.07 -5.92
N PRO A 107 -11.61 -9.99 -6.05
CA PRO A 107 -11.39 -8.97 -7.07
C PRO A 107 -9.95 -8.44 -7.13
N PHE A 108 -9.29 -8.24 -5.98
CA PHE A 108 -7.88 -7.84 -5.96
C PHE A 108 -6.94 -8.92 -6.49
N ASP A 109 -7.09 -10.17 -6.04
CA ASP A 109 -6.29 -11.30 -6.54
C ASP A 109 -6.45 -11.49 -8.05
N LEU A 110 -7.69 -11.43 -8.56
CA LEU A 110 -7.96 -11.50 -9.99
C LEU A 110 -7.37 -10.31 -10.77
N ALA A 111 -7.32 -9.12 -10.18
CA ALA A 111 -6.68 -7.97 -10.79
C ALA A 111 -5.16 -8.16 -10.87
N VAL A 112 -4.53 -8.66 -9.80
CA VAL A 112 -3.11 -9.01 -9.73
C VAL A 112 -2.76 -10.05 -10.80
N GLN A 113 -3.54 -11.12 -10.94
CA GLN A 113 -3.34 -12.17 -11.93
C GLN A 113 -3.44 -11.68 -13.38
N LYS A 114 -4.20 -10.60 -13.63
CA LYS A 114 -4.35 -9.99 -14.96
C LYS A 114 -3.22 -9.02 -15.30
N VAL A 115 -2.32 -8.72 -14.38
CA VAL A 115 -1.19 -7.82 -14.63
C VAL A 115 -0.17 -8.50 -15.53
N ASP A 116 0.08 -7.89 -16.68
CA ASP A 116 1.19 -8.25 -17.54
C ASP A 116 2.50 -7.72 -16.92
N VAL A 117 3.19 -8.59 -16.19
CA VAL A 117 4.43 -8.23 -15.49
C VAL A 117 5.56 -7.85 -16.45
N SER A 118 5.52 -8.32 -17.70
CA SER A 118 6.53 -8.01 -18.73
C SER A 118 6.44 -6.57 -19.25
N LYS A 119 5.26 -5.95 -19.15
CA LYS A 119 5.04 -4.59 -19.64
C LYS A 119 5.57 -3.55 -18.66
N PRO A 120 6.10 -2.43 -19.16
CA PRO A 120 6.47 -1.31 -18.30
C PRO A 120 5.23 -0.72 -17.62
N ALA A 121 5.44 -0.15 -16.43
CA ALA A 121 4.36 0.58 -15.77
C ALA A 121 3.91 1.80 -16.58
N ASN A 122 2.61 2.08 -16.53
CA ASN A 122 2.05 3.24 -17.23
C ASN A 122 2.64 4.57 -16.73
N ARG A 123 2.45 5.63 -17.51
CA ARG A 123 3.03 6.96 -17.22
C ARG A 123 2.48 7.53 -15.92
N GLU A 124 1.22 7.30 -15.63
CA GLU A 124 0.51 7.81 -14.46
C GLU A 124 1.10 7.22 -13.18
N LEU A 125 1.34 5.91 -13.14
CA LEU A 125 1.96 5.21 -12.02
C LEU A 125 3.40 5.67 -11.82
N ARG A 126 4.20 5.71 -12.89
CA ARG A 126 5.58 6.22 -12.83
C ARG A 126 5.63 7.64 -12.27
N THR A 127 4.74 8.52 -12.73
CA THR A 127 4.65 9.90 -12.24
C THR A 127 4.27 9.96 -10.76
N ALA A 128 3.33 9.11 -10.32
CA ALA A 128 2.93 9.05 -8.92
C ALA A 128 4.09 8.61 -8.00
N LEU A 129 4.94 7.69 -8.46
CA LEU A 129 6.08 7.14 -7.71
C LEU A 129 7.28 8.08 -7.62
N LEU A 130 7.41 9.06 -8.51
CA LEU A 130 8.45 10.10 -8.37
C LEU A 130 8.34 10.86 -7.05
N ARG A 131 7.13 11.00 -6.50
CA ARG A 131 6.89 11.63 -5.19
C ARG A 131 7.46 10.83 -4.01
N THR A 132 7.83 9.58 -4.25
CA THR A 132 8.37 8.65 -3.26
C THR A 132 9.82 8.25 -3.54
N ASP A 133 10.53 9.04 -4.37
CA ASP A 133 11.91 8.78 -4.78
C ASP A 133 12.11 7.40 -5.45
N VAL A 134 11.05 6.89 -6.10
CA VAL A 134 11.10 5.62 -6.85
C VAL A 134 11.04 5.89 -8.35
N GLN A 135 11.94 5.23 -9.07
CA GLN A 135 11.86 5.07 -10.51
C GLN A 135 11.72 3.59 -10.82
N ILE A 136 10.56 3.19 -11.33
CA ILE A 136 10.39 1.87 -11.93
C ILE A 136 10.69 2.00 -13.42
N GLU A 137 11.66 1.22 -13.90
CA GLU A 137 12.05 1.29 -15.29
C GLU A 137 10.87 0.91 -16.19
N GLY A 138 10.61 1.76 -17.17
CA GLY A 138 9.81 1.34 -18.31
C GLY A 138 10.74 0.63 -19.28
N SER A 139 10.80 -0.70 -19.24
CA SER A 139 11.50 -1.59 -20.18
C SER A 139 12.44 -0.83 -21.14
N ARG A 140 13.66 -0.56 -20.68
CA ARG A 140 14.75 -0.25 -21.60
C ARG A 140 15.36 -1.58 -22.01
N ARG A 141 15.36 -1.80 -23.33
CA ARG A 141 16.05 -2.90 -24.00
C ARG A 141 17.51 -2.95 -23.60
#